data_AF-A0A8C2A3J2-F1
#
_entry.id   AF-A0A8C2A3J2-F1
#
_cell.length_a   1.000
_cell.length_b   1.000
_cell.length_c   1.000
_cell.angle_alpha   90.00
_cell.angle_beta   90.00
_cell.angle_gamma   90.00
#
_symmetry.space_group_name_H-M   'P 1'
#
loop_
_entity.id
_entity.type
_entity.pdbx_description
1 polymer ?
#
loop_
_entity_poly.entity_id
_entity_poly.type
_entity_poly.pdbx_seq_one_letter_code
_entity_poly.pdbx_strand_id
1 'polypeptide(L)'
;TMPEISTIYKISVIAFTLFFGASGSGCPVLECWFVQEKPGHGGGFSVPMSQEKSLMFIKTEAYSEESLSALHPPADISPSRIYYVTDPAGTFCSAPLNPPKGSVNKPKCEINPFMPHASMVRWASALTDSAQSPVYLQADWFSVAAQGLDEQLTLSNIMRAPSASKEPQVILSVSSKTPVVRSRLGEPVLLDCGFWVDASSPVHGSGFSVEWRYQFRGEGRLVLAYDGKNDRFAETSETGADINITGLYEKGNASLILEESQVRHSGTYICTVYLPHLLAQVAVDLEIVEPPSLSIYPSPLPLLVPGQVLVVQCEASGFAPHTLDLSWEFSDADGTSRSLGQGSVTGHRQASDGTFSQSSRLELDSGKLGLGRGGEVTCVAKHDGGTRRAAATLSVIGVSAPSIEDSMAMVAVALVLYGLIKFLSWTLSSSGESDAKKSKY
;
A
#
# COMPACT_ATOMS: atom_id res chain seq x y z
N THR A 1 18.12 -26.92 50.64
CA THR A 1 17.69 -26.69 49.24
C THR A 1 16.99 -25.34 49.11
N MET A 2 17.67 -24.24 49.49
CA MET A 2 17.10 -22.87 49.46
C MET A 2 18.10 -21.72 49.13
N PRO A 3 19.27 -21.92 48.47
CA PRO A 3 20.03 -20.77 47.92
C PRO A 3 19.88 -20.56 46.40
N GLU A 4 19.45 -21.57 45.62
CA GLU A 4 19.43 -21.45 44.14
C GLU A 4 18.25 -20.65 43.59
N ILE A 5 17.11 -20.62 44.28
CA ILE A 5 15.89 -19.92 43.79
C ILE A 5 16.07 -18.39 43.85
N SER A 6 16.84 -17.86 44.81
CA SER A 6 17.08 -16.42 44.96
C SER A 6 17.95 -15.86 43.84
N THR A 7 18.91 -16.64 43.35
CA THR A 7 19.81 -16.25 42.27
C THR A 7 19.08 -16.22 40.92
N ILE A 8 18.20 -17.19 40.66
CA ILE A 8 17.40 -17.25 39.43
C ILE A 8 16.39 -16.10 39.38
N TYR A 9 15.79 -15.72 40.52
CA TYR A 9 14.86 -14.58 40.58
C TYR A 9 15.57 -13.24 40.35
N LYS A 10 16.78 -13.06 40.92
CA LYS A 10 17.59 -11.85 40.70
C LYS A 10 18.08 -11.73 39.25
N ILE A 11 18.51 -12.82 38.64
CA ILE A 11 18.91 -12.85 37.22
C ILE A 11 17.69 -12.60 36.32
N SER A 12 16.51 -13.13 36.68
CA SER A 12 15.27 -12.89 35.92
C SER A 12 14.80 -11.45 36.04
N VAL A 13 14.93 -10.81 37.20
CA VAL A 13 14.59 -9.38 37.38
C VAL A 13 15.59 -8.48 36.65
N ILE A 14 16.89 -8.80 36.65
CA ILE A 14 17.90 -8.06 35.88
C ILE A 14 17.71 -8.27 34.37
N ALA A 15 17.32 -9.46 33.93
CA ALA A 15 16.93 -9.72 32.55
C ALA A 15 15.64 -8.98 32.17
N PHE A 16 14.65 -8.90 33.08
CA PHE A 16 13.41 -8.15 32.84
C PHE A 16 13.65 -6.63 32.81
N THR A 17 14.58 -6.10 33.60
CA THR A 17 14.97 -4.68 33.52
C THR A 17 15.90 -4.37 32.35
N LEU A 18 16.63 -5.35 31.82
CA LEU A 18 17.40 -5.22 30.57
C LEU A 18 16.53 -5.38 29.32
N PHE A 19 15.44 -6.17 29.37
CA PHE A 19 14.47 -6.29 28.28
C PHE A 19 13.42 -5.16 28.26
N PHE A 20 13.14 -4.54 29.41
CA PHE A 20 12.49 -3.22 29.50
C PHE A 20 13.53 -2.11 29.75
N GLY A 21 14.70 -2.25 29.13
CA GLY A 21 15.52 -1.08 28.84
C GLY A 21 14.63 -0.13 28.05
N ALA A 22 14.25 0.98 28.69
CA ALA A 22 13.61 2.10 28.04
C ALA A 22 14.22 2.25 26.65
N SER A 23 13.37 2.27 25.62
CA SER A 23 13.76 2.63 24.27
C SER A 23 14.18 4.10 24.27
N GLY A 24 15.30 4.41 24.91
CA GLY A 24 15.97 5.69 24.87
C GLY A 24 16.70 5.79 23.53
N SER A 25 15.96 5.70 22.43
CA SER A 25 16.44 6.21 21.15
C SER A 25 16.60 7.72 21.34
N GLY A 26 17.83 8.21 21.42
CA GLY A 26 18.09 9.65 21.46
C GLY A 26 17.38 10.34 20.29
N CYS A 27 16.88 11.56 20.51
CA CYS A 27 16.19 12.32 19.47
C CYS A 27 17.11 12.58 18.27
N PRO A 28 16.57 12.63 17.04
CA PRO A 28 17.36 12.81 15.85
C PRO A 28 17.91 14.23 15.72
N VAL A 29 18.95 14.36 14.89
CA VAL A 29 19.30 15.64 14.26
C VAL A 29 18.66 15.63 12.87
N LEU A 30 17.73 16.55 12.63
CA LEU A 30 17.00 16.61 11.36
C LEU A 30 17.62 17.66 10.44
N GLU A 31 17.96 17.23 9.22
CA GLU A 31 18.30 18.12 8.11
C GLU A 31 17.01 18.54 7.42
N CYS A 32 16.75 19.84 7.39
CA CYS A 32 15.49 20.39 6.91
C CYS A 32 15.75 21.49 5.88
N TRP A 33 14.74 21.78 5.06
CA TRP A 33 14.72 22.95 4.20
C TRP A 33 13.90 24.05 4.86
N PHE A 34 14.52 25.20 5.14
CA PHE A 34 13.79 26.40 5.52
C PHE A 34 13.27 27.04 4.24
N VAL A 35 11.95 27.12 4.12
CA VAL A 35 11.27 27.62 2.94
C VAL A 35 10.52 28.90 3.29
N GLN A 36 10.68 29.92 2.44
CA GLN A 36 10.03 31.21 2.61
C GLN A 36 9.69 31.81 1.26
N GLU A 37 8.51 32.41 1.16
CA GLU A 37 8.11 33.20 0.01
C GLU A 37 8.98 34.46 -0.10
N LYS A 38 9.59 34.70 -1.26
CA LYS A 38 10.28 35.98 -1.50
C LYS A 38 9.25 37.06 -1.74
N PRO A 39 9.38 38.25 -1.11
CA PRO A 39 8.53 39.38 -1.44
C PRO A 39 8.73 39.78 -2.91
N GLY A 40 7.75 39.45 -3.75
CA GLY A 40 7.72 39.81 -5.16
C GLY A 40 7.15 41.22 -5.35
N HIS A 41 7.86 42.05 -6.13
CA HIS A 41 7.28 43.28 -6.68
C HIS A 41 6.30 42.92 -7.79
N GLY A 42 5.00 42.94 -7.50
CA GLY A 42 3.90 43.08 -8.47
C GLY A 42 3.76 42.03 -9.58
N GLY A 43 2.65 41.28 -9.55
CA GLY A 43 2.05 40.72 -10.76
C GLY A 43 1.87 39.20 -10.78
N GLY A 44 0.73 38.71 -10.27
CA GLY A 44 -0.12 37.67 -10.86
C GLY A 44 0.40 36.24 -11.12
N PHE A 45 1.68 35.92 -10.97
CA PHE A 45 2.22 34.57 -11.15
C PHE A 45 3.06 34.12 -9.94
N SER A 46 3.19 32.79 -9.79
CA SER A 46 3.79 32.07 -8.66
C SER A 46 4.91 32.86 -7.94
N VAL A 47 4.70 33.13 -6.65
CA VAL A 47 5.67 33.84 -5.82
C VAL A 47 6.97 33.02 -5.76
N PRO A 48 8.13 33.59 -6.11
CA PRO A 48 9.38 32.85 -6.08
C PRO A 48 9.73 32.44 -4.65
N MET A 49 9.94 31.14 -4.43
CA MET A 49 10.33 30.59 -3.12
C MET A 49 11.85 30.66 -2.92
N SER A 50 12.30 31.03 -1.73
CA SER A 50 13.66 30.76 -1.25
C SER A 50 13.68 29.47 -0.45
N GLN A 51 14.72 28.66 -0.67
CA GLN A 51 15.01 27.48 0.13
C GLN A 51 16.43 27.60 0.68
N GLU A 52 16.57 27.38 1.98
CA GLU A 52 17.85 27.41 2.68
C GLU A 52 18.03 26.12 3.46
N LYS A 53 19.25 25.55 3.45
CA LYS A 53 19.55 24.39 4.29
C LYS A 53 19.48 24.80 5.76
N SER A 54 18.81 23.98 6.55
CA SER A 54 18.62 24.18 7.98
C SER A 54 18.86 22.89 8.75
N LEU A 55 19.19 23.01 10.03
CA LEU A 55 19.46 21.88 10.90
C LEU A 55 18.72 22.05 12.22
N MET A 56 18.00 21.01 12.64
CA MET A 56 17.32 20.96 13.92
C MET A 56 18.01 19.94 14.83
N PHE A 57 18.56 20.43 15.94
CA PHE A 57 18.93 19.58 17.07
C PHE A 57 17.70 19.46 17.97
N ILE A 58 17.33 18.24 18.32
CA ILE A 58 16.07 17.98 19.02
C ILE A 58 16.36 17.33 20.37
N LYS A 59 15.64 17.78 21.40
CA LYS A 59 15.62 17.15 22.73
C LYS A 59 14.22 17.21 23.33
N THR A 60 13.94 16.29 24.24
CA THR A 60 12.70 16.31 25.04
C THR A 60 12.73 17.35 26.15
N GLU A 61 13.91 17.74 26.60
CA GLU A 61 14.13 18.74 27.64
C GLU A 61 14.89 19.96 27.09
N ALA A 62 14.80 21.07 27.81
CA ALA A 62 15.51 22.30 27.47
C ALA A 62 17.03 22.07 27.43
N TYR A 63 17.71 22.80 26.54
CA TYR A 63 19.17 22.74 26.44
C TYR A 63 19.82 23.49 27.60
N SER A 64 20.81 22.86 28.24
CA SER A 64 21.76 23.57 29.13
C SER A 64 22.90 24.19 28.31
N GLU A 65 23.57 25.21 28.84
CA GLU A 65 24.73 25.87 28.20
C GLU A 65 25.84 24.88 27.85
N GLU A 66 26.12 23.90 28.72
CA GLU A 66 27.08 22.83 28.48
C GLU A 66 26.67 21.97 27.28
N SER A 67 25.38 21.67 27.17
CA SER A 67 24.86 20.82 26.12
C SER A 67 24.81 21.51 24.75
N LEU A 68 24.64 22.84 24.72
CA LEU A 68 24.80 23.64 23.51
C LEU A 68 26.26 23.69 23.07
N SER A 69 27.18 23.86 24.03
CA SER A 69 28.63 23.94 23.77
C SER A 69 29.22 22.63 23.24
N ALA A 70 28.60 21.49 23.54
CA ALA A 70 29.00 20.19 23.01
C ALA A 70 28.55 19.93 21.56
N LEU A 71 27.65 20.74 21.01
CA LEU A 71 27.13 20.59 19.65
C LEU A 71 28.08 21.25 18.65
N HIS A 72 28.45 20.48 17.63
CA HIS A 72 29.35 20.93 16.56
C HIS A 72 28.56 20.97 15.25
N PRO A 73 27.85 22.08 14.95
CA PRO A 73 27.10 22.18 13.71
C PRO A 73 28.03 22.22 12.49
N PRO A 74 27.61 21.66 11.35
CA PRO A 74 28.35 21.74 10.10
C PRO A 74 28.58 23.18 9.64
N ALA A 75 29.78 23.46 9.10
CA ALA A 75 30.15 24.79 8.63
C ALA A 75 29.46 25.22 7.32
N ASP A 76 28.85 24.28 6.60
CA ASP A 76 28.12 24.51 5.34
C ASP A 76 26.69 25.02 5.55
N ILE A 77 26.21 25.07 6.82
CA ILE A 77 24.88 25.55 7.17
C ILE A 77 24.98 26.93 7.81
N SER A 78 24.12 27.85 7.37
CA SER A 78 24.07 29.21 7.91
C SER A 78 23.75 29.17 9.41
N PRO A 79 24.49 29.90 10.27
CA PRO A 79 24.20 29.95 11.71
C PRO A 79 22.79 30.44 12.06
N SER A 80 22.13 31.16 11.14
CA SER A 80 20.75 31.63 11.30
C SER A 80 19.68 30.58 11.00
N ARG A 81 20.09 29.40 10.50
CA ARG A 81 19.24 28.27 10.13
C ARG A 81 19.52 27.01 10.96
N ILE A 82 20.15 27.19 12.12
CA ILE A 82 20.36 26.14 13.10
C ILE A 82 19.40 26.39 14.26
N TYR A 83 18.59 25.38 14.58
CA TYR A 83 17.56 25.44 15.61
C TYR A 83 17.84 24.37 16.68
N TYR A 84 17.64 24.75 17.94
CA TYR A 84 17.76 23.89 19.11
C TYR A 84 16.37 23.67 19.70
N VAL A 85 15.71 22.62 19.26
CA VAL A 85 14.27 22.41 19.42
C VAL A 85 14.02 21.62 20.69
N THR A 86 13.11 22.12 21.52
CA THR A 86 12.56 21.37 22.66
C THR A 86 11.20 20.80 22.31
N ASP A 87 11.09 19.47 22.35
CA ASP A 87 9.90 18.69 22.03
C ASP A 87 9.51 17.81 23.22
N PRO A 88 8.77 18.34 24.21
CA PRO A 88 8.42 17.61 25.44
C PRO A 88 7.66 16.31 25.18
N ALA A 89 6.93 16.23 24.07
CA ALA A 89 6.16 15.06 23.66
C ALA A 89 7.02 13.95 23.03
N GLY A 90 8.24 14.26 22.62
CA GLY A 90 9.10 13.35 21.88
C GLY A 90 8.53 12.93 20.52
N THR A 91 7.69 13.78 19.91
CA THR A 91 7.05 13.54 18.61
C THR A 91 8.06 13.36 17.48
N PHE A 92 9.14 14.15 17.50
CA PHE A 92 10.27 14.00 16.59
C PHE A 92 11.22 12.85 16.98
N CYS A 93 11.16 12.38 18.22
CA CYS A 93 12.07 11.36 18.77
C CYS A 93 11.59 9.93 18.43
N SER A 94 11.08 9.74 17.22
CA SER A 94 10.57 8.48 16.71
C SER A 94 11.60 7.79 15.81
N ALA A 95 11.57 6.45 15.78
CA ALA A 95 12.49 5.66 14.96
C ALA A 95 12.49 6.04 13.45
N PRO A 96 11.32 6.30 12.80
CA PRO A 96 11.29 6.69 11.38
C PRO A 96 11.98 8.01 11.06
N LEU A 97 12.15 8.89 12.06
CA LEU A 97 12.83 10.18 11.93
C LEU A 97 14.30 10.13 12.38
N ASN A 98 14.76 8.97 12.87
CA ASN A 98 16.10 8.79 13.42
C ASN A 98 16.90 7.73 12.65
N PRO A 99 17.29 8.01 11.39
CA PRO A 99 18.12 7.09 10.62
C PRO A 99 19.46 6.81 11.32
N PRO A 100 20.03 5.61 11.14
CA PRO A 100 21.41 5.33 11.53
C PRO A 100 22.38 6.34 10.94
N LYS A 101 23.42 6.70 11.71
CA LYS A 101 24.46 7.64 11.27
C LYS A 101 25.09 7.14 9.96
N GLY A 102 25.18 8.04 8.97
CA GLY A 102 25.72 7.73 7.64
C GLY A 102 24.71 7.15 6.65
N SER A 103 23.42 7.06 7.01
CA SER A 103 22.36 6.70 6.06
C SER A 103 22.30 7.71 4.90
N VAL A 104 22.21 7.17 3.69
CA VAL A 104 21.99 7.96 2.46
C VAL A 104 20.55 8.45 2.40
N ASN A 105 19.60 7.60 2.81
CA ASN A 105 18.20 7.95 2.88
C ASN A 105 17.93 8.65 4.20
N LYS A 106 17.42 9.88 4.10
CA LYS A 106 17.09 10.75 5.23
C LYS A 106 15.60 11.07 5.22
N PRO A 107 14.98 11.32 6.39
CA PRO A 107 13.62 11.79 6.46
C PRO A 107 13.49 13.14 5.73
N LYS A 108 12.31 13.40 5.16
CA LYS A 108 12.02 14.71 4.56
C LYS A 108 11.61 15.66 5.67
N CYS A 109 12.11 16.88 5.64
CA CYS A 109 11.77 17.90 6.62
C CYS A 109 11.75 19.28 5.98
N GLU A 110 10.68 20.03 6.25
CA GLU A 110 10.46 21.39 5.76
C GLU A 110 10.06 22.28 6.93
N ILE A 111 10.71 23.44 7.05
CA ILE A 111 10.42 24.47 8.06
C ILE A 111 9.89 25.69 7.32
N ASN A 112 8.71 26.17 7.71
CA ASN A 112 8.11 27.38 7.19
C ASN A 112 7.87 28.39 8.32
N PRO A 113 7.99 29.70 8.08
CA PRO A 113 7.48 30.69 9.01
C PRO A 113 5.97 30.53 9.14
N PHE A 114 5.47 30.50 10.36
CA PHE A 114 4.04 30.38 10.65
C PHE A 114 3.51 31.71 11.16
N MET A 115 2.35 32.14 10.66
CA MET A 115 1.68 33.34 11.15
C MET A 115 0.38 32.94 11.87
N PRO A 116 0.34 33.00 13.21
CA PRO A 116 -0.88 32.72 13.95
C PRO A 116 -2.02 33.64 13.54
N HIS A 117 -3.19 33.07 13.27
CA HIS A 117 -4.37 33.81 12.85
C HIS A 117 -5.64 33.07 13.26
N ALA A 118 -6.72 33.82 13.50
CA ALA A 118 -8.02 33.23 13.81
C ALA A 118 -8.52 32.39 12.62
N SER A 119 -9.07 31.22 12.91
CA SER A 119 -9.57 30.33 11.88
C SER A 119 -10.85 30.88 11.26
N MET A 120 -11.00 30.75 9.94
CA MET A 120 -12.17 31.25 9.20
C MET A 120 -13.30 30.21 9.10
N VAL A 121 -13.06 28.98 9.54
CA VAL A 121 -14.04 27.89 9.46
C VAL A 121 -15.01 27.91 10.64
N ARG A 122 -16.27 27.58 10.40
CA ARG A 122 -17.35 27.70 11.40
C ARG A 122 -17.18 26.79 12.61
N TRP A 123 -16.62 25.60 12.44
CA TRP A 123 -16.37 24.64 13.54
C TRP A 123 -15.18 25.03 14.42
N ALA A 124 -14.36 26.01 14.02
CA ALA A 124 -13.25 26.54 14.82
C ALA A 124 -13.48 27.99 15.28
N SER A 125 -14.58 28.64 14.87
CA SER A 125 -14.82 30.05 15.19
C SER A 125 -14.91 30.30 16.70
N ALA A 126 -15.45 29.33 17.45
CA ALA A 126 -15.57 29.42 18.90
C ALA A 126 -14.21 29.40 19.62
N LEU A 127 -13.12 28.97 18.96
CA LEU A 127 -11.78 28.99 19.56
C LEU A 127 -11.22 30.41 19.70
N THR A 128 -11.76 31.37 18.95
CA THR A 128 -11.28 32.76 18.91
C THR A 128 -12.44 33.76 19.04
N ASP A 129 -13.17 33.68 20.15
CA ASP A 129 -14.30 34.59 20.44
C ASP A 129 -13.84 36.04 20.77
N SER A 130 -12.58 36.21 21.18
CA SER A 130 -11.99 37.52 21.46
C SER A 130 -11.66 38.25 20.15
N ALA A 131 -12.08 39.51 20.05
CA ALA A 131 -11.70 40.39 18.94
C ALA A 131 -10.22 40.87 18.99
N GLN A 132 -9.49 40.54 20.06
CA GLN A 132 -8.09 40.91 20.25
C GLN A 132 -7.16 39.71 20.22
N SER A 133 -6.04 39.85 19.51
CA SER A 133 -4.96 38.85 19.48
C SER A 133 -4.25 38.77 20.83
N PRO A 134 -4.12 37.56 21.42
CA PRO A 134 -3.40 37.37 22.69
C PRO A 134 -1.92 37.78 22.60
N VAL A 135 -1.38 38.37 23.68
CA VAL A 135 0.05 38.74 23.79
C VAL A 135 0.97 37.55 23.61
N TYR A 136 0.53 36.34 24.01
CA TYR A 136 1.30 35.10 23.83
C TYR A 136 1.73 34.83 22.37
N LEU A 137 0.97 35.35 21.40
CA LEU A 137 1.27 35.23 19.97
C LEU A 137 2.45 36.10 19.52
N GLN A 138 2.88 37.08 20.32
CA GLN A 138 4.05 37.93 20.03
C GLN A 138 5.35 37.15 20.23
N ALA A 139 5.68 36.32 19.25
CA ALA A 139 6.82 35.41 19.23
C ALA A 139 7.15 35.06 17.78
N ASP A 140 8.31 34.44 17.56
CA ASP A 140 8.60 33.83 16.27
C ASP A 140 7.95 32.45 16.24
N TRP A 141 7.20 32.18 15.17
CA TRP A 141 6.46 30.92 15.01
C TRP A 141 6.90 30.20 13.75
N PHE A 142 6.97 28.87 13.85
CA PHE A 142 7.41 28.00 12.77
C PHE A 142 6.45 26.83 12.64
N SER A 143 6.15 26.44 11.41
CA SER A 143 5.50 25.17 11.11
C SER A 143 6.53 24.23 10.51
N VAL A 144 6.65 23.03 11.07
CA VAL A 144 7.57 22.00 10.60
C VAL A 144 6.76 20.83 10.09
N ALA A 145 6.95 20.47 8.82
CA ALA A 145 6.42 19.25 8.25
C ALA A 145 7.57 18.23 8.13
N ALA A 146 7.38 17.04 8.69
CA ALA A 146 8.38 15.97 8.59
C ALA A 146 7.72 14.66 8.16
N GLN A 147 8.36 13.99 7.20
CA GLN A 147 7.99 12.66 6.73
C GLN A 147 9.13 11.69 7.06
N GLY A 148 8.82 10.67 7.86
CA GLY A 148 9.72 9.58 8.21
C GLY A 148 10.11 8.73 7.01
N LEU A 149 11.11 7.88 7.20
CA LEU A 149 11.52 6.90 6.20
C LEU A 149 10.37 5.94 5.86
N ASP A 150 10.37 5.46 4.62
CA ASP A 150 9.40 4.50 4.06
C ASP A 150 7.93 4.90 4.28
N GLU A 151 7.66 6.20 4.41
CA GLU A 151 6.32 6.74 4.66
C GLU A 151 5.65 6.08 5.88
N GLN A 152 6.43 5.81 6.93
CA GLN A 152 5.92 5.19 8.17
C GLN A 152 5.42 6.22 9.19
N LEU A 153 5.68 7.51 8.96
CA LEU A 153 5.26 8.59 9.84
C LEU A 153 5.18 9.87 9.03
N THR A 154 4.12 10.63 9.23
CA THR A 154 4.06 12.04 8.85
C THR A 154 3.66 12.86 10.06
N LEU A 155 4.27 14.03 10.24
CA LEU A 155 3.91 14.94 11.30
C LEU A 155 3.99 16.39 10.85
N SER A 156 3.21 17.22 11.54
CA SER A 156 3.17 18.66 11.40
C SER A 156 3.19 19.29 12.79
N ASN A 157 4.27 20.01 13.09
CA ASN A 157 4.49 20.63 14.38
C ASN A 157 4.47 22.16 14.25
N ILE A 158 3.75 22.82 15.16
CA ILE A 158 3.82 24.27 15.35
C ILE A 158 4.72 24.54 16.54
N MET A 159 5.78 25.30 16.28
CA MET A 159 6.78 25.65 17.28
C MET A 159 6.80 27.15 17.52
N ARG A 160 7.11 27.54 18.75
CA ARG A 160 7.20 28.92 19.20
C ARG A 160 8.59 29.18 19.76
N ALA A 161 9.24 30.24 19.31
CA ALA A 161 10.49 30.75 19.87
C ALA A 161 10.29 32.18 20.37
N PRO A 162 10.93 32.59 21.48
CA PRO A 162 11.08 34.01 21.77
C PRO A 162 11.67 34.75 20.57
N SER A 163 11.31 36.03 20.40
CA SER A 163 11.73 36.81 19.24
C SER A 163 13.26 36.82 19.10
N ALA A 164 13.74 36.50 17.89
CA ALA A 164 15.15 36.34 17.56
C ALA A 164 15.89 35.21 18.31
N SER A 165 15.16 34.28 18.93
CA SER A 165 15.74 33.07 19.53
C SER A 165 15.85 31.93 18.52
N LYS A 166 16.87 31.08 18.72
CA LYS A 166 17.10 29.83 17.96
C LYS A 166 16.60 28.61 18.70
N GLU A 167 15.85 28.81 19.78
CA GLU A 167 15.39 27.76 20.68
C GLU A 167 13.86 27.66 20.63
N PRO A 168 13.29 27.11 19.53
CA PRO A 168 11.86 26.91 19.43
C PRO A 168 11.40 25.74 20.31
N GLN A 169 10.25 25.91 20.95
CA GLN A 169 9.54 24.88 21.68
C GLN A 169 8.33 24.40 20.88
N VAL A 170 8.12 23.09 20.80
CA VAL A 170 6.92 22.51 20.16
C VAL A 170 5.68 22.81 21.02
N ILE A 171 4.67 23.43 20.41
CA ILE A 171 3.41 23.83 21.07
C ILE A 171 2.25 22.92 20.67
N LEU A 172 2.16 22.57 19.39
CA LEU A 172 1.16 21.66 18.83
C LEU A 172 1.89 20.67 17.93
N SER A 173 1.59 19.39 18.09
CA SER A 173 2.02 18.33 17.17
C SER A 173 0.80 17.61 16.66
N VAL A 174 0.71 17.43 15.34
CA VAL A 174 -0.28 16.55 14.69
C VAL A 174 0.50 15.51 13.90
N SER A 175 0.17 14.24 14.06
CA SER A 175 0.92 13.15 13.43
C SER A 175 0.00 12.01 12.99
N SER A 176 0.47 11.27 11.99
CA SER A 176 -0.11 10.01 11.55
C SER A 176 0.99 8.97 11.35
N LYS A 177 0.82 7.81 11.99
CA LYS A 177 1.71 6.64 11.91
C LYS A 177 1.38 5.74 10.72
N THR A 178 0.26 5.98 10.06
CA THR A 178 -0.16 5.25 8.86
C THR A 178 -0.56 6.26 7.77
N PRO A 179 0.40 7.01 7.21
CA PRO A 179 0.11 8.01 6.19
C PRO A 179 -0.32 7.39 4.86
N VAL A 180 -0.14 6.08 4.67
CA VAL A 180 -0.68 5.32 3.53
C VAL A 180 -1.45 4.12 4.07
N VAL A 181 -2.72 4.02 3.72
CA VAL A 181 -3.64 2.97 4.16
C VAL A 181 -4.21 2.25 2.94
N ARG A 182 -4.18 0.91 2.99
CA ARG A 182 -4.81 0.05 1.99
C ARG A 182 -5.96 -0.72 2.62
N SER A 183 -7.10 -0.78 1.95
CA SER A 183 -8.28 -1.51 2.43
C SER A 183 -8.99 -2.21 1.28
N ARG A 184 -9.64 -3.33 1.56
CA ARG A 184 -10.53 -4.01 0.60
C ARG A 184 -11.90 -3.35 0.60
N LEU A 185 -12.72 -3.64 -0.42
CA LEU A 185 -14.08 -3.12 -0.49
C LEU A 185 -14.97 -3.67 0.63
N GLY A 186 -15.82 -2.81 1.20
CA GLY A 186 -16.75 -3.16 2.27
C GLY A 186 -16.15 -3.24 3.67
N GLU A 187 -14.82 -3.12 3.82
CA GLU A 187 -14.15 -3.16 5.11
C GLU A 187 -14.18 -1.79 5.81
N PRO A 188 -14.25 -1.76 7.15
CA PRO A 188 -14.06 -0.52 7.89
C PRO A 188 -12.62 -0.04 7.78
N VAL A 189 -12.43 1.26 7.66
CA VAL A 189 -11.12 1.92 7.54
C VAL A 189 -10.89 2.85 8.71
N LEU A 190 -9.70 2.76 9.31
CA LEU A 190 -9.21 3.71 10.28
C LEU A 190 -8.08 4.53 9.66
N LEU A 191 -8.26 5.84 9.55
CA LEU A 191 -7.21 6.77 9.14
C LEU A 191 -6.62 7.42 10.39
N ASP A 192 -5.39 7.03 10.74
CA ASP A 192 -4.71 7.48 11.95
C ASP A 192 -4.46 8.99 11.91
N CYS A 193 -4.89 9.69 12.96
CA CYS A 193 -4.50 11.07 13.24
C CYS A 193 -4.49 11.28 14.75
N GLY A 194 -3.34 11.67 15.29
CA GLY A 194 -3.17 12.00 16.70
C GLY A 194 -2.60 13.40 16.85
N PHE A 195 -3.03 14.10 17.90
CA PHE A 195 -2.44 15.39 18.24
C PHE A 195 -2.06 15.48 19.71
N TRP A 196 -1.08 16.34 19.97
CA TRP A 196 -0.59 16.68 21.29
C TRP A 196 -0.45 18.20 21.41
N VAL A 197 -0.75 18.72 22.60
CA VAL A 197 -0.64 20.14 22.91
C VAL A 197 0.21 20.30 24.16
N ASP A 198 1.15 21.23 24.12
CA ASP A 198 2.03 21.50 25.25
C ASP A 198 1.24 21.99 26.47
N ALA A 199 1.30 21.22 27.56
CA ALA A 199 0.62 21.52 28.81
C ALA A 199 1.10 22.82 29.47
N SER A 200 2.31 23.30 29.13
CA SER A 200 2.82 24.59 29.62
C SER A 200 2.28 25.80 28.84
N SER A 201 1.68 25.55 27.67
CA SER A 201 1.18 26.60 26.78
C SER A 201 -0.18 27.13 27.22
N PRO A 202 -0.44 28.46 27.11
CA PRO A 202 -1.76 29.04 27.40
C PRO A 202 -2.90 28.49 26.52
N VAL A 203 -2.61 27.89 25.36
CA VAL A 203 -3.63 27.29 24.50
C VAL A 203 -4.07 25.90 24.97
N HIS A 204 -3.34 25.26 25.87
CA HIS A 204 -3.73 23.98 26.45
C HIS A 204 -5.02 24.12 27.25
N GLY A 205 -5.99 23.25 27.00
CA GLY A 205 -7.30 23.30 27.65
C GLY A 205 -8.22 24.44 27.20
N SER A 206 -7.81 25.30 26.26
CA SER A 206 -8.64 26.39 25.72
C SER A 206 -9.68 25.92 24.68
N GLY A 207 -9.78 24.61 24.45
CA GLY A 207 -10.60 24.00 23.41
C GLY A 207 -9.80 23.69 22.13
N PHE A 208 -10.36 22.80 21.31
CA PHE A 208 -9.82 22.40 20.02
C PHE A 208 -10.96 22.12 19.04
N SER A 209 -10.64 22.09 17.75
CA SER A 209 -11.54 21.58 16.72
C SER A 209 -10.79 20.66 15.77
N VAL A 210 -11.47 19.65 15.23
CA VAL A 210 -10.92 18.68 14.29
C VAL A 210 -11.66 18.77 12.97
N GLU A 211 -10.93 18.65 11.87
CA GLU A 211 -11.47 18.63 10.52
C GLU A 211 -10.81 17.53 9.70
N TRP A 212 -11.63 16.75 9.01
CA TRP A 212 -11.20 15.83 7.96
C TRP A 212 -11.73 16.31 6.61
N ARG A 213 -10.82 16.56 5.67
CA ARG A 213 -11.16 16.87 4.28
C ARG A 213 -10.66 15.78 3.35
N TYR A 214 -11.46 15.43 2.38
CA TYR A 214 -11.07 14.55 1.28
C TYR A 214 -10.63 15.40 0.08
N GLN A 215 -9.56 14.98 -0.60
CA GLN A 215 -9.09 15.54 -1.86
C GLN A 215 -8.72 14.43 -2.84
N PHE A 216 -9.23 14.52 -4.06
CA PHE A 216 -8.86 13.62 -5.15
C PHE A 216 -9.09 14.29 -6.51
N ARG A 217 -8.07 14.30 -7.37
CA ARG A 217 -8.15 14.82 -8.75
C ARG A 217 -8.73 16.25 -8.88
N GLY A 218 -8.42 17.11 -7.91
CA GLY A 218 -8.88 18.50 -7.88
C GLY A 218 -10.29 18.71 -7.31
N GLU A 219 -11.00 17.64 -6.96
CA GLU A 219 -12.21 17.70 -6.16
C GLU A 219 -11.84 17.64 -4.67
N GLY A 220 -12.42 18.51 -3.85
CA GLY A 220 -12.19 18.53 -2.41
C GLY A 220 -13.48 18.80 -1.65
N ARG A 221 -13.71 18.04 -0.58
CA ARG A 221 -14.95 18.13 0.22
C ARG A 221 -14.67 17.91 1.71
N LEU A 222 -15.54 18.46 2.54
CA LEU A 222 -15.54 18.18 3.98
C LEU A 222 -16.11 16.78 4.21
N VAL A 223 -15.39 15.94 4.94
CA VAL A 223 -15.85 14.61 5.35
C VAL A 223 -16.51 14.71 6.71
N LEU A 224 -15.78 15.28 7.68
CA LEU A 224 -16.21 15.43 9.05
C LEU A 224 -15.55 16.67 9.66
N ALA A 225 -16.28 17.41 10.48
CA ALA A 225 -15.67 18.39 11.37
C ALA A 225 -16.36 18.38 12.74
N TYR A 226 -15.55 18.56 13.78
CA TYR A 226 -15.97 18.50 15.16
C TYR A 226 -15.49 19.75 15.91
N ASP A 227 -16.43 20.47 16.49
CA ASP A 227 -16.22 21.64 17.34
C ASP A 227 -16.10 21.15 18.79
N GLY A 228 -14.87 20.93 19.26
CA GLY A 228 -14.60 20.36 20.57
C GLY A 228 -14.84 21.32 21.74
N LYS A 229 -15.07 22.61 21.46
CA LYS A 229 -15.46 23.60 22.48
C LYS A 229 -16.94 23.54 22.78
N ASN A 230 -17.77 23.34 21.76
CA ASN A 230 -19.23 23.27 21.90
C ASN A 230 -19.79 21.84 21.85
N ASP A 231 -18.93 20.82 21.73
CA ASP A 231 -19.30 19.40 21.65
C ASP A 231 -20.36 19.13 20.55
N ARG A 232 -20.02 19.51 19.32
CA ARG A 232 -20.93 19.36 18.18
C ARG A 232 -20.19 19.04 16.87
N PHE A 233 -20.85 18.25 16.04
CA PHE A 233 -20.43 18.03 14.66
C PHE A 233 -20.94 19.13 13.74
N ALA A 234 -20.15 19.45 12.72
CA ALA A 234 -20.62 20.22 11.57
C ALA A 234 -21.53 19.37 10.69
N GLU A 235 -22.52 19.99 10.06
CA GLU A 235 -23.37 19.31 9.08
C GLU A 235 -22.56 18.98 7.81
N THR A 236 -22.53 17.71 7.42
CA THR A 236 -21.90 17.25 6.17
C THR A 236 -22.87 16.35 5.40
N SER A 237 -22.63 16.20 4.08
CA SER A 237 -23.39 15.26 3.24
C SER A 237 -22.83 13.84 3.29
N GLU A 238 -21.69 13.63 3.96
CA GLU A 238 -21.06 12.32 4.04
C GLU A 238 -21.68 11.49 5.16
N THR A 239 -22.02 10.24 4.86
CA THR A 239 -22.55 9.28 5.82
C THR A 239 -21.54 8.16 6.05
N GLY A 240 -21.52 7.59 7.26
CA GLY A 240 -20.62 6.47 7.60
C GLY A 240 -19.18 6.90 7.90
N ALA A 241 -19.00 8.17 8.28
CA ALA A 241 -17.74 8.72 8.75
C ALA A 241 -17.90 9.19 10.20
N ASP A 242 -17.02 8.74 11.11
CA ASP A 242 -17.09 9.07 12.53
C ASP A 242 -15.69 9.20 13.17
N ILE A 243 -15.63 9.68 14.40
CA ILE A 243 -14.42 9.78 15.23
C ILE A 243 -14.69 9.27 16.64
N ASN A 244 -13.67 8.71 17.30
CA ASN A 244 -13.81 8.28 18.69
C ASN A 244 -13.69 9.46 19.66
N ILE A 245 -14.83 10.03 20.06
CA ILE A 245 -14.91 11.20 20.96
C ILE A 245 -14.19 10.97 22.30
N THR A 246 -14.32 9.80 22.92
CA THR A 246 -13.63 9.50 24.17
C THR A 246 -12.12 9.51 23.98
N GLY A 247 -11.63 8.83 22.94
CA GLY A 247 -10.20 8.82 22.59
C GLY A 247 -9.67 10.20 22.19
N LEU A 248 -10.51 11.03 21.60
CA LEU A 248 -10.20 12.40 21.20
C LEU A 248 -9.87 13.27 22.42
N TYR A 249 -10.70 13.24 23.46
CA TYR A 249 -10.46 14.02 24.69
C TYR A 249 -9.37 13.43 25.59
N GLU A 250 -9.29 12.10 25.72
CA GLU A 250 -8.33 11.46 26.64
C GLU A 250 -6.91 11.40 26.09
N LYS A 251 -6.76 11.21 24.78
CA LYS A 251 -5.47 10.88 24.14
C LYS A 251 -5.14 11.77 22.95
N GLY A 252 -5.99 12.74 22.60
CA GLY A 252 -5.83 13.52 21.38
C GLY A 252 -5.98 12.67 20.11
N ASN A 253 -6.74 11.57 20.16
CA ASN A 253 -6.95 10.71 19.00
C ASN A 253 -8.05 11.25 18.10
N ALA A 254 -7.67 11.86 16.99
CA ALA A 254 -8.53 12.45 15.97
C ALA A 254 -8.71 11.54 14.74
N SER A 255 -8.44 10.23 14.88
CA SER A 255 -8.53 9.29 13.76
C SER A 255 -9.94 9.19 13.18
N LEU A 256 -10.03 9.18 11.84
CA LEU A 256 -11.28 9.02 11.12
C LEU A 256 -11.62 7.54 10.97
N ILE A 257 -12.87 7.19 11.23
CA ILE A 257 -13.43 5.87 10.99
C ILE A 257 -14.37 5.98 9.80
N LEU A 258 -14.11 5.22 8.74
CA LEU A 258 -15.07 5.00 7.65
C LEU A 258 -15.67 3.60 7.84
N GLU A 259 -16.99 3.51 7.98
CA GLU A 259 -17.68 2.24 8.29
C GLU A 259 -17.56 1.21 7.16
N GLU A 260 -17.68 1.68 5.91
CA GLU A 260 -17.67 0.84 4.72
C GLU A 260 -16.84 1.49 3.62
N SER A 261 -15.71 0.87 3.28
CA SER A 261 -14.85 1.30 2.17
C SER A 261 -15.51 1.09 0.81
N GLN A 262 -15.40 2.09 -0.06
CA GLN A 262 -15.95 2.06 -1.41
C GLN A 262 -14.92 2.64 -2.38
N VAL A 263 -14.97 2.29 -3.66
CA VAL A 263 -13.94 2.74 -4.63
C VAL A 263 -13.80 4.26 -4.65
N ARG A 264 -14.90 5.01 -4.47
CA ARG A 264 -14.89 6.48 -4.39
C ARG A 264 -14.15 7.06 -3.18
N HIS A 265 -13.90 6.26 -2.15
CA HIS A 265 -13.17 6.68 -0.96
C HIS A 265 -11.66 6.72 -1.19
N SER A 266 -11.14 6.13 -2.28
CA SER A 266 -9.72 6.26 -2.64
C SER A 266 -9.33 7.72 -2.87
N GLY A 267 -8.26 8.18 -2.23
CA GLY A 267 -7.76 9.55 -2.33
C GLY A 267 -7.05 10.02 -1.06
N THR A 268 -6.73 11.31 -1.01
CA THR A 268 -5.98 11.90 0.10
C THR A 268 -6.93 12.51 1.12
N TYR A 269 -6.80 12.12 2.38
CA TYR A 269 -7.54 12.66 3.51
C TYR A 269 -6.62 13.55 4.35
N ILE A 270 -7.08 14.74 4.66
CA ILE A 270 -6.30 15.74 5.41
C ILE A 270 -6.96 15.92 6.77
N CYS A 271 -6.23 15.53 7.82
CA CYS A 271 -6.60 15.80 9.20
C CYS A 271 -6.02 17.15 9.60
N THR A 272 -6.89 18.09 9.98
CA THR A 272 -6.49 19.40 10.50
C THR A 272 -6.99 19.55 11.93
N VAL A 273 -6.08 19.93 12.82
CA VAL A 273 -6.41 20.25 14.22
C VAL A 273 -6.25 21.74 14.43
N TYR A 274 -7.30 22.36 14.94
CA TYR A 274 -7.36 23.77 15.26
C TYR A 274 -7.25 23.97 16.76
N LEU A 275 -6.39 24.91 17.15
CA LEU A 275 -6.34 25.53 18.48
C LEU A 275 -6.60 27.04 18.32
N PRO A 276 -6.79 27.79 19.42
CA PRO A 276 -6.88 29.24 19.34
C PRO A 276 -5.68 29.84 18.58
N HIS A 277 -5.96 30.40 17.39
CA HIS A 277 -5.00 31.00 16.46
C HIS A 277 -3.94 30.08 15.82
N LEU A 278 -3.95 28.78 16.12
CA LEU A 278 -2.97 27.81 15.59
C LEU A 278 -3.70 26.70 14.83
N LEU A 279 -3.02 26.16 13.81
CA LEU A 279 -3.48 24.96 13.12
C LEU A 279 -2.28 24.14 12.68
N ALA A 280 -2.45 22.83 12.64
CA ALA A 280 -1.52 21.90 12.02
C ALA A 280 -2.30 20.83 11.28
N GLN A 281 -1.70 20.29 10.22
CA GLN A 281 -2.38 19.34 9.35
C GLN A 281 -1.45 18.23 8.88
N VAL A 282 -2.01 17.03 8.73
CA VAL A 282 -1.33 15.88 8.13
C VAL A 282 -2.20 15.26 7.05
N ALA A 283 -1.56 14.72 6.02
CA ALA A 283 -2.23 14.02 4.93
C ALA A 283 -2.05 12.51 5.07
N VAL A 284 -3.12 11.77 4.79
CA VAL A 284 -3.19 10.30 4.80
C VAL A 284 -3.81 9.85 3.48
N ASP A 285 -3.10 9.03 2.72
CA ASP A 285 -3.59 8.47 1.47
C ASP A 285 -4.30 7.13 1.72
N LEU A 286 -5.53 7.04 1.24
CA LEU A 286 -6.33 5.81 1.26
C LEU A 286 -6.41 5.23 -0.16
N GLU A 287 -6.03 3.97 -0.30
CA GLU A 287 -6.14 3.21 -1.53
C GLU A 287 -7.05 2.00 -1.32
N ILE A 288 -8.16 1.95 -2.07
CA ILE A 288 -9.03 0.78 -2.10
C ILE A 288 -8.51 -0.24 -3.11
N VAL A 289 -8.12 -1.40 -2.60
CA VAL A 289 -7.49 -2.48 -3.38
C VAL A 289 -8.34 -3.74 -3.29
N GLU A 290 -9.07 -4.05 -4.36
CA GLU A 290 -9.82 -5.29 -4.53
C GLU A 290 -9.29 -6.08 -5.75
N PRO A 291 -8.82 -7.33 -5.59
CA PRO A 291 -8.34 -8.15 -6.70
C PRO A 291 -9.49 -8.66 -7.58
N PRO A 292 -9.24 -8.96 -8.87
CA PRO A 292 -10.29 -9.38 -9.80
C PRO A 292 -10.83 -10.78 -9.53
N SER A 293 -12.11 -10.97 -9.84
CA SER A 293 -12.71 -12.28 -10.07
C SER A 293 -12.54 -12.68 -11.53
N LEU A 294 -12.00 -13.88 -11.78
CA LEU A 294 -11.68 -14.37 -13.11
C LEU A 294 -12.64 -15.47 -13.57
N SER A 295 -13.13 -15.36 -14.79
CA SER A 295 -13.92 -16.38 -15.48
C SER A 295 -13.42 -16.59 -16.92
N ILE A 296 -13.34 -17.85 -17.37
CA ILE A 296 -12.96 -18.20 -18.74
C ILE A 296 -14.20 -18.66 -19.51
N TYR A 297 -14.35 -18.17 -20.73
CA TYR A 297 -15.45 -18.49 -21.63
C TYR A 297 -14.95 -18.99 -23.00
N PRO A 298 -15.66 -19.95 -23.61
CA PRO A 298 -16.78 -20.70 -23.05
C PRO A 298 -16.37 -21.63 -21.88
N SER A 299 -17.31 -21.94 -20.97
CA SER A 299 -17.09 -22.86 -19.84
C SER A 299 -18.15 -23.97 -19.85
N PRO A 300 -17.78 -25.25 -20.02
CA PRO A 300 -16.42 -25.74 -20.30
C PRO A 300 -15.95 -25.38 -21.72
N LEU A 301 -14.63 -25.46 -21.95
CA LEU A 301 -14.07 -25.26 -23.29
C LEU A 301 -14.49 -26.42 -24.22
N PRO A 302 -14.82 -26.15 -25.50
CA PRO A 302 -15.18 -27.20 -26.44
C PRO A 302 -13.96 -28.05 -26.84
N LEU A 303 -14.24 -29.27 -27.30
CA LEU A 303 -13.25 -30.14 -27.92
C LEU A 303 -12.67 -29.48 -29.18
N LEU A 304 -11.34 -29.35 -29.22
CA LEU A 304 -10.64 -28.70 -30.33
C LEU A 304 -10.24 -29.74 -31.39
N VAL A 305 -10.67 -29.53 -32.63
CA VAL A 305 -10.26 -30.35 -33.78
C VAL A 305 -8.96 -29.78 -34.38
N PRO A 306 -7.97 -30.63 -34.75
CA PRO A 306 -6.77 -30.17 -35.42
C PRO A 306 -7.05 -29.27 -36.63
N GLY A 307 -6.47 -28.06 -36.64
CA GLY A 307 -6.66 -27.07 -37.71
C GLY A 307 -7.84 -26.12 -37.51
N GLN A 308 -8.63 -26.29 -36.45
CA GLN A 308 -9.58 -25.27 -35.99
C GLN A 308 -8.89 -24.27 -35.06
N VAL A 309 -9.38 -23.03 -35.07
CA VAL A 309 -8.99 -21.98 -34.14
C VAL A 309 -10.09 -21.83 -33.10
N LEU A 310 -9.77 -22.06 -31.84
CA LEU A 310 -10.67 -21.80 -30.71
C LEU A 310 -10.40 -20.42 -30.14
N VAL A 311 -11.45 -19.61 -30.06
CA VAL A 311 -11.40 -18.34 -29.36
C VAL A 311 -11.77 -18.57 -27.90
N VAL A 312 -10.87 -18.21 -27.00
CA VAL A 312 -11.14 -18.19 -25.55
C VAL A 312 -11.11 -16.76 -25.04
N GLN A 313 -11.97 -16.46 -24.08
CA GLN A 313 -12.03 -15.15 -23.44
C GLN A 313 -11.89 -15.33 -21.93
N CYS A 314 -11.02 -14.53 -21.31
CA CYS A 314 -10.94 -14.39 -19.87
C CYS A 314 -11.53 -13.05 -19.49
N GLU A 315 -12.50 -13.06 -18.58
CA GLU A 315 -13.11 -11.86 -18.01
C GLU A 315 -12.60 -11.68 -16.57
N ALA A 316 -11.98 -10.53 -16.32
CA ALA A 316 -11.62 -10.05 -15.00
C ALA A 316 -12.65 -8.99 -14.58
N SER A 317 -13.32 -9.21 -13.44
CA SER A 317 -14.41 -8.36 -12.97
C SER A 317 -14.24 -7.96 -11.51
N GLY A 318 -14.81 -6.80 -11.15
CA GLY A 318 -14.93 -6.36 -9.76
C GLY A 318 -13.63 -5.90 -9.10
N PHE A 319 -12.64 -5.42 -9.86
CA PHE A 319 -11.34 -5.03 -9.30
C PHE A 319 -11.16 -3.51 -9.17
N ALA A 320 -10.33 -3.09 -8.23
CA ALA A 320 -9.88 -1.70 -8.04
C ALA A 320 -8.49 -1.70 -7.39
N PRO A 321 -7.54 -0.81 -7.72
CA PRO A 321 -7.60 0.23 -8.74
C PRO A 321 -7.57 -0.36 -10.17
N HIS A 322 -7.59 0.49 -11.20
CA HIS A 322 -7.71 0.05 -12.60
C HIS A 322 -6.49 -0.70 -13.15
N THR A 323 -5.36 -0.72 -12.44
CA THR A 323 -4.08 -1.26 -12.97
C THR A 323 -4.14 -2.77 -12.97
N LEU A 324 -4.24 -3.38 -14.15
CA LEU A 324 -4.37 -4.82 -14.32
C LEU A 324 -3.54 -5.32 -15.51
N ASP A 325 -2.70 -6.33 -15.27
CA ASP A 325 -1.99 -7.05 -16.31
C ASP A 325 -2.61 -8.44 -16.51
N LEU A 326 -3.28 -8.64 -17.64
CA LEU A 326 -3.80 -9.94 -18.06
C LEU A 326 -2.81 -10.68 -18.95
N SER A 327 -2.59 -11.95 -18.68
CA SER A 327 -1.80 -12.84 -19.52
C SER A 327 -2.35 -14.27 -19.53
N TRP A 328 -1.90 -15.06 -20.49
CA TRP A 328 -2.29 -16.46 -20.63
C TRP A 328 -1.07 -17.36 -20.51
N GLU A 329 -1.29 -18.51 -19.89
CA GLU A 329 -0.34 -19.61 -19.74
C GLU A 329 -1.02 -20.90 -20.21
N PHE A 330 -0.23 -21.85 -20.71
CA PHE A 330 -0.69 -23.19 -21.04
C PHE A 330 0.21 -24.23 -20.40
N SER A 331 -0.39 -25.15 -19.67
CA SER A 331 0.26 -26.31 -19.08
C SER A 331 -0.11 -27.55 -19.89
N ASP A 332 0.88 -28.26 -20.42
CA ASP A 332 0.63 -29.55 -21.06
C ASP A 332 0.24 -30.63 -20.03
N ALA A 333 -0.16 -31.80 -20.53
CA ALA A 333 -0.50 -32.95 -19.67
C ALA A 333 0.70 -33.49 -18.86
N ASP A 334 1.93 -33.15 -19.27
CA ASP A 334 3.18 -33.57 -18.65
C ASP A 334 3.68 -32.57 -17.57
N GLY A 335 2.97 -31.46 -17.38
CA GLY A 335 3.23 -30.44 -16.36
C GLY A 335 4.14 -29.28 -16.80
N THR A 336 4.53 -29.21 -18.07
CA THR A 336 5.33 -28.10 -18.62
C THR A 336 4.43 -26.90 -18.91
N SER A 337 4.67 -25.78 -18.22
CA SER A 337 3.96 -24.52 -18.46
C SER A 337 4.74 -23.60 -19.40
N ARG A 338 4.01 -22.92 -20.30
CA ARG A 338 4.54 -21.89 -21.19
C ARG A 338 3.59 -20.69 -21.27
N SER A 339 4.15 -19.50 -21.46
CA SER A 339 3.33 -18.30 -21.68
C SER A 339 2.78 -18.24 -23.11
N LEU A 340 1.50 -17.90 -23.24
CA LEU A 340 0.82 -17.63 -24.50
C LEU A 340 0.66 -16.13 -24.80
N GLY A 341 1.23 -15.26 -23.93
CA GLY A 341 1.15 -13.81 -24.05
C GLY A 341 -0.16 -13.22 -23.55
N GLN A 342 -0.40 -11.95 -23.88
CA GLN A 342 -1.52 -11.16 -23.35
C GLN A 342 -2.83 -11.34 -24.14
N GLY A 343 -2.76 -11.77 -25.40
CA GLY A 343 -3.92 -11.77 -26.30
C GLY A 343 -4.42 -10.37 -26.64
N SER A 344 -5.65 -10.27 -27.16
CA SER A 344 -6.33 -9.00 -27.44
C SER A 344 -7.12 -8.55 -26.21
N VAL A 345 -6.73 -7.43 -25.60
CA VAL A 345 -7.34 -6.91 -24.38
C VAL A 345 -8.35 -5.81 -24.70
N THR A 346 -9.50 -5.82 -24.02
CA THR A 346 -10.52 -4.77 -24.14
C THR A 346 -10.16 -3.54 -23.31
N GLY A 347 -10.78 -2.40 -23.60
CA GLY A 347 -10.76 -1.26 -22.68
C GLY A 347 -11.41 -1.60 -21.33
N HIS A 348 -11.14 -0.78 -20.32
CA HIS A 348 -11.79 -0.88 -19.01
C HIS A 348 -13.27 -0.53 -19.09
N ARG A 349 -14.10 -1.27 -18.38
CA ARG A 349 -15.51 -0.96 -18.13
C ARG A 349 -15.69 -0.73 -16.64
N GLN A 350 -16.39 0.34 -16.28
CA GLN A 350 -16.62 0.68 -14.88
C GLN A 350 -18.06 0.37 -14.47
N ALA A 351 -18.22 -0.34 -13.36
CA ALA A 351 -19.51 -0.64 -12.75
C ALA A 351 -19.99 0.54 -11.86
N SER A 352 -21.25 0.49 -11.43
CA SER A 352 -21.85 1.55 -10.61
C SER A 352 -21.26 1.68 -9.21
N ASP A 353 -20.68 0.60 -8.67
CA ASP A 353 -19.92 0.57 -7.43
C ASP A 353 -18.50 1.17 -7.57
N GLY A 354 -18.14 1.58 -8.79
CA GLY A 354 -16.85 2.15 -9.16
C GLY A 354 -15.79 1.11 -9.53
N THR A 355 -16.06 -0.18 -9.38
CA THR A 355 -15.12 -1.25 -9.74
C THR A 355 -14.93 -1.37 -11.25
N PHE A 356 -13.79 -1.94 -11.65
CA PHE A 356 -13.42 -2.13 -13.04
C PHE A 356 -13.60 -3.58 -13.47
N SER A 357 -13.85 -3.73 -14.76
CA SER A 357 -13.82 -5.00 -15.48
C SER A 357 -13.05 -4.85 -16.79
N GLN A 358 -12.36 -5.91 -17.19
CA GLN A 358 -11.57 -5.99 -18.40
C GLN A 358 -11.53 -7.43 -18.89
N SER A 359 -11.49 -7.64 -20.20
CA SER A 359 -11.41 -8.98 -20.78
C SER A 359 -10.22 -9.12 -21.71
N SER A 360 -9.61 -10.30 -21.74
CA SER A 360 -8.61 -10.69 -22.73
C SER A 360 -9.15 -11.81 -23.59
N ARG A 361 -8.97 -11.71 -24.91
CA ARG A 361 -9.34 -12.71 -25.91
C ARG A 361 -8.08 -13.33 -26.51
N LEU A 362 -8.00 -14.65 -26.51
CA LEU A 362 -6.90 -15.42 -27.06
C LEU A 362 -7.41 -16.38 -28.15
N GLU A 363 -6.69 -16.46 -29.26
CA GLU A 363 -6.95 -17.40 -30.33
C GLU A 363 -5.98 -18.59 -30.20
N LEU A 364 -6.54 -19.77 -29.97
CA LEU A 364 -5.83 -21.03 -29.80
C LEU A 364 -5.89 -21.83 -31.11
N ASP A 365 -4.78 -21.88 -31.82
CA ASP A 365 -4.57 -22.73 -33.00
C ASP A 365 -3.74 -23.96 -32.61
N SER A 366 -4.37 -25.14 -32.60
CA SER A 366 -3.73 -26.39 -32.19
C SER A 366 -2.51 -26.76 -33.03
N GLY A 367 -2.52 -26.40 -34.32
CA GLY A 367 -1.46 -26.75 -35.27
C GLY A 367 -0.23 -25.88 -35.10
N LYS A 368 -0.41 -24.58 -34.82
CA LYS A 368 0.70 -23.64 -34.57
C LYS A 368 1.29 -23.77 -33.17
N LEU A 369 0.44 -24.02 -32.18
CA LEU A 369 0.85 -24.08 -30.79
C LEU A 369 1.36 -25.47 -30.39
N GLY A 370 1.15 -26.52 -31.20
CA GLY A 370 1.58 -27.88 -30.85
C GLY A 370 0.92 -28.35 -29.55
N LEU A 371 -0.40 -28.22 -29.43
CA LEU A 371 -1.17 -28.49 -28.20
C LEU A 371 -1.34 -29.99 -27.90
N GLY A 372 -0.72 -30.89 -28.66
CA GLY A 372 -0.66 -32.33 -28.39
C GLY A 372 -2.03 -32.95 -28.12
N ARG A 373 -2.19 -33.58 -26.94
CA ARG A 373 -3.44 -34.20 -26.45
C ARG A 373 -4.39 -33.21 -25.76
N GLY A 374 -4.02 -31.94 -25.70
CA GLY A 374 -4.64 -30.95 -24.81
C GLY A 374 -3.83 -30.73 -23.54
N GLY A 375 -4.43 -29.99 -22.61
CA GLY A 375 -3.80 -29.55 -21.37
C GLY A 375 -4.70 -28.57 -20.62
N GLU A 376 -4.11 -27.64 -19.91
CA GLU A 376 -4.81 -26.62 -19.13
C GLU A 376 -4.43 -25.22 -19.61
N VAL A 377 -5.44 -24.43 -19.97
CA VAL A 377 -5.27 -23.02 -20.32
C VAL A 377 -5.56 -22.20 -19.07
N THR A 378 -4.59 -21.39 -18.65
CA THR A 378 -4.70 -20.55 -17.46
C THR A 378 -4.68 -19.07 -17.85
N CYS A 379 -5.68 -18.33 -17.40
CA CYS A 379 -5.66 -16.87 -17.40
C CYS A 379 -5.04 -16.38 -16.09
N VAL A 380 -4.03 -15.52 -16.19
CA VAL A 380 -3.30 -14.93 -15.07
C VAL A 380 -3.57 -13.43 -15.06
N ALA A 381 -4.01 -12.92 -13.92
CA ALA A 381 -4.30 -11.52 -13.72
C ALA A 381 -3.42 -10.99 -12.59
N LYS A 382 -2.45 -10.15 -12.92
CA LYS A 382 -1.57 -9.52 -11.95
C LYS A 382 -2.11 -8.12 -11.62
N HIS A 383 -2.40 -7.91 -10.35
CA HIS A 383 -3.04 -6.71 -9.80
C HIS A 383 -2.32 -6.29 -8.52
N ASP A 384 -2.52 -5.06 -8.07
CA ASP A 384 -1.91 -4.52 -6.84
C ASP A 384 -2.36 -5.28 -5.58
N GLY A 385 -3.57 -5.86 -5.62
CA GLY A 385 -4.10 -6.76 -4.59
C GLY A 385 -3.57 -8.20 -4.68
N GLY A 386 -2.67 -8.48 -5.62
CA GLY A 386 -2.03 -9.77 -5.85
C GLY A 386 -2.40 -10.43 -7.18
N THR A 387 -1.81 -11.59 -7.43
CA THR A 387 -2.03 -12.34 -8.67
C THR A 387 -3.18 -13.33 -8.52
N ARG A 388 -4.14 -13.28 -9.44
CA ARG A 388 -5.26 -14.25 -9.56
C ARG A 388 -5.06 -15.12 -10.80
N ARG A 389 -5.53 -16.37 -10.71
CA ARG A 389 -5.43 -17.37 -11.78
C ARG A 389 -6.77 -18.08 -11.94
N ALA A 390 -7.22 -18.24 -13.16
CA ALA A 390 -8.34 -19.11 -13.52
C ALA A 390 -7.88 -20.07 -14.59
N ALA A 391 -8.26 -21.34 -14.47
CA ALA A 391 -7.81 -22.39 -15.35
C ALA A 391 -9.00 -23.14 -15.98
N ALA A 392 -8.84 -23.57 -17.22
CA ALA A 392 -9.83 -24.32 -17.96
C ALA A 392 -9.15 -25.46 -18.73
N THR A 393 -9.74 -26.65 -18.69
CA THR A 393 -9.23 -27.82 -19.38
C THR A 393 -9.52 -27.73 -20.89
N LEU A 394 -8.48 -27.94 -21.70
CA LEU A 394 -8.57 -27.95 -23.15
C LEU A 394 -8.25 -29.36 -23.65
N SER A 395 -9.20 -29.99 -24.31
CA SER A 395 -9.02 -31.31 -24.93
C SER A 395 -8.94 -31.20 -26.45
N VAL A 396 -7.90 -31.79 -27.05
CA VAL A 396 -7.68 -31.79 -28.51
C VAL A 396 -7.94 -33.19 -29.05
N ILE A 397 -8.68 -33.29 -30.15
CA ILE A 397 -8.91 -34.57 -30.83
C ILE A 397 -7.60 -34.99 -31.52
N GLY A 398 -6.91 -35.97 -30.93
CA GLY A 398 -5.75 -36.62 -31.53
C GLY A 398 -6.13 -38.00 -32.05
N VAL A 399 -5.90 -38.27 -33.34
CA VAL A 399 -5.69 -39.65 -33.80
C VAL A 399 -4.32 -40.04 -33.27
N SER A 400 -4.28 -40.92 -32.28
CA SER A 400 -3.02 -41.57 -31.92
C SER A 400 -2.48 -42.25 -33.16
N ALA A 401 -1.35 -41.76 -33.70
CA ALA A 401 -0.50 -42.67 -34.46
C ALA A 401 -0.21 -43.85 -33.52
N PRO A 402 -0.41 -45.11 -33.97
CA PRO A 402 -0.20 -46.26 -33.10
C PRO A 402 1.18 -46.15 -32.45
N SER A 403 1.24 -46.45 -31.16
CA SER A 403 2.52 -46.52 -30.43
C SER A 403 3.51 -47.39 -31.23
N ILE A 404 4.82 -47.17 -31.06
CA ILE A 404 5.81 -48.10 -31.60
C ILE A 404 5.50 -49.53 -31.11
N GLU A 405 4.98 -49.67 -29.90
CA GLU A 405 4.53 -50.94 -29.32
C GLU A 405 3.29 -51.49 -30.05
N ASP A 406 2.30 -50.66 -30.37
CA ASP A 406 1.11 -51.07 -31.14
C ASP A 406 1.50 -51.48 -32.57
N SER A 407 2.47 -50.77 -33.15
CA SER A 407 3.02 -51.06 -34.47
C SER A 407 3.82 -52.37 -34.46
N MET A 408 4.61 -52.61 -33.40
CA MET A 408 5.30 -53.89 -33.19
C MET A 408 4.32 -55.04 -32.98
N ALA A 409 3.24 -54.83 -32.21
CA ALA A 409 2.19 -55.82 -32.00
C ALA A 409 1.46 -56.15 -33.31
N MET A 410 1.11 -55.14 -34.11
CA MET A 410 0.49 -55.32 -35.43
C MET A 410 1.38 -56.13 -36.38
N VAL A 411 2.70 -55.85 -36.41
CA VAL A 411 3.66 -56.60 -37.21
C VAL A 411 3.81 -58.04 -36.70
N ALA A 412 3.88 -58.25 -35.38
CA ALA A 412 3.98 -59.58 -34.79
C ALA A 412 2.74 -60.44 -35.12
N VAL A 413 1.54 -59.87 -34.98
CA VAL A 413 0.28 -60.54 -35.34
C VAL A 413 0.26 -60.89 -36.84
N ALA A 414 0.70 -59.99 -37.72
CA ALA A 414 0.77 -60.26 -39.15
C ALA A 414 1.75 -61.41 -39.48
N LEU A 415 2.91 -61.47 -38.81
CA LEU A 415 3.88 -62.56 -39.00
C LEU A 415 3.36 -63.91 -38.50
N VAL A 416 2.66 -63.93 -37.36
CA VAL A 416 2.02 -65.15 -36.83
C VAL A 416 0.94 -65.64 -37.77
N LEU A 417 0.07 -64.75 -38.26
CA LEU A 417 -0.97 -65.09 -39.23
C LEU A 417 -0.37 -65.61 -40.54
N TYR A 418 0.68 -64.96 -41.05
CA TYR A 418 1.38 -65.44 -42.24
C TYR A 418 2.00 -66.83 -42.02
N GLY A 419 2.61 -67.07 -40.85
CA GLY A 419 3.13 -68.37 -40.46
C GLY A 419 2.05 -69.45 -40.41
N LEU A 420 0.89 -69.15 -39.81
CA LEU A 420 -0.26 -70.06 -39.75
C LEU A 420 -0.83 -70.37 -41.14
N ILE A 421 -0.96 -69.35 -42.00
CA ILE A 421 -1.44 -69.52 -43.38
C ILE A 421 -0.46 -70.40 -44.17
N LYS A 422 0.85 -70.17 -44.05
CA LYS A 422 1.87 -71.00 -44.71
C LYS A 422 1.87 -72.43 -44.17
N PHE A 423 1.71 -72.62 -42.86
CA PHE A 423 1.62 -73.94 -42.25
C PHE A 423 0.38 -74.70 -42.72
N LEU A 424 -0.80 -74.07 -42.72
CA LEU A 424 -2.03 -74.66 -43.24
C LEU A 424 -1.93 -74.98 -44.74
N SER A 425 -1.32 -74.10 -45.53
CA SER A 425 -1.08 -74.38 -46.95
C SER A 425 -0.14 -75.57 -47.14
N TRP A 426 0.87 -75.75 -46.28
CA TRP A 426 1.81 -76.85 -46.37
C TRP A 426 1.19 -78.19 -45.94
N THR A 427 0.35 -78.20 -44.88
CA THR A 427 -0.36 -79.41 -44.45
C THR A 427 -1.45 -79.85 -45.42
N LEU A 428 -2.14 -78.89 -46.06
CA LEU A 428 -3.10 -79.17 -47.14
C LEU A 428 -2.38 -79.68 -48.41
N SER A 429 -1.22 -79.14 -48.77
CA SER A 429 -0.42 -79.66 -49.88
C SER A 429 0.21 -81.03 -49.59
N SER A 430 0.62 -81.32 -48.35
CA SER A 430 1.21 -82.63 -48.02
C SER A 430 0.18 -83.75 -47.89
N SER A 431 -1.06 -83.45 -47.49
CA SER A 431 -2.17 -84.42 -47.55
C SER A 431 -2.64 -84.74 -48.98
N GLY A 432 -2.30 -83.92 -49.97
CA GLY A 432 -2.59 -84.18 -51.39
C GLY A 432 -1.64 -85.17 -52.06
N GLU A 433 -0.50 -85.50 -51.45
CA GLU A 433 0.54 -86.33 -52.08
C GLU A 433 0.59 -87.78 -51.56
N SER A 434 -0.24 -88.15 -50.57
CA SER A 434 -0.31 -89.53 -50.03
C SER A 434 -1.38 -90.44 -50.64
N ASP A 435 -2.27 -89.95 -51.52
CA ASP A 435 -3.33 -90.77 -52.17
C ASP A 435 -3.15 -91.00 -53.69
N ALA A 436 -2.02 -90.57 -54.29
CA ALA A 436 -1.78 -90.71 -55.73
C ALA A 436 -0.78 -91.83 -56.13
N LYS A 437 -0.54 -92.84 -55.27
CA LYS A 437 0.30 -94.02 -55.59
C LYS A 437 -0.35 -95.36 -55.21
N LYS A 438 -1.60 -95.60 -55.63
CA LYS A 438 -2.17 -96.95 -55.81
C LYS A 438 -3.22 -96.95 -56.93
N SER A 439 -2.79 -96.81 -58.18
CA SER A 439 -3.57 -97.16 -59.37
C SER A 439 -2.72 -96.94 -60.63
N LYS A 440 -2.02 -97.99 -61.08
CA LYS A 440 -1.93 -98.39 -62.49
C LYS A 440 -1.08 -99.65 -62.63
N TYR A 441 -1.67 -100.60 -63.36
CA TYR A 441 -1.07 -101.78 -63.96
C TYR A 441 0.15 -101.47 -64.80
#